data_AF-A0A7X7FT13-F1
#
_entry.id   AF-A0A7X7FT13-F1
#
_cell.length_a   1.000
_cell.length_b   1.000
_cell.length_c   1.000
_cell.angle_alpha   90.00
_cell.angle_beta   90.00
_cell.angle_gamma   90.00
#
_symmetry.space_group_name_H-M   'P 1'
#
loop_
_entity.id
_entity.type
_entity.pdbx_description
1 polymer ?
#
loop_
_entity_poly.entity_id
_entity_poly.type
_entity_poly.pdbx_seq_one_letter_code
_entity_poly.pdbx_strand_id
1 'polypeptide(L)'
;MGRGTFIWETFGYEEGTRRLNRWGLQRQGVTGTDLDVRYTHDAAGNITAMTDSPTASGTQTETQCFRYDGQRRLTEAWTPTGSCT
;
A
#
# COMPACT_ATOMS: atom_id res chain seq x y z
N MET A 1 -13.36 34.32 -1.02
CA MET A 1 -12.46 33.20 -1.38
C MET A 1 -13.03 31.94 -0.76
N GLY A 2 -13.47 30.98 -1.56
CA GLY A 2 -14.04 29.72 -1.05
C GLY A 2 -12.95 28.86 -0.40
N ARG A 3 -13.22 28.31 0.78
CA ARG A 3 -12.35 27.31 1.42
C ARG A 3 -12.50 25.99 0.66
N GLY A 4 -11.62 25.73 -0.30
CA GLY A 4 -11.48 24.40 -0.88
C GLY A 4 -10.81 23.46 0.13
N THR A 5 -11.35 22.25 0.29
CA THR A 5 -10.68 21.17 1.01
C THR A 5 -9.76 20.44 0.05
N PHE A 6 -8.48 20.33 0.37
CA PHE A 6 -7.50 19.61 -0.45
C PHE A 6 -7.25 18.19 0.06
N ILE A 7 -6.96 17.31 -0.89
CA ILE A 7 -6.36 15.99 -0.66
C ILE A 7 -5.12 15.89 -1.54
N TRP A 8 -4.07 15.25 -1.03
CA TRP A 8 -2.85 14.96 -1.77
C TRP A 8 -2.69 13.46 -1.89
N GLU A 9 -2.51 12.99 -3.12
CA GLU A 9 -2.10 11.63 -3.42
C GLU A 9 -0.63 11.64 -3.88
N THR A 10 0.14 10.69 -3.34
CA THR A 10 1.56 10.51 -3.70
C THR A 10 1.78 9.09 -4.15
N PHE A 11 2.38 8.91 -5.33
CA PHE A 11 2.75 7.62 -5.88
C PHE A 11 4.28 7.51 -5.93
N GLY A 12 4.82 6.46 -5.31
CA GLY A 12 6.21 6.07 -5.39
C GLY A 12 6.38 4.92 -6.37
N TYR A 13 7.50 4.90 -7.08
CA TYR A 13 7.82 3.84 -8.02
C TYR A 13 9.21 3.27 -7.74
N GLU A 14 9.36 1.96 -7.91
CA GLU A 14 10.64 1.27 -7.86
C GLU A 14 11.56 1.75 -9.00
N GLU A 15 12.83 1.99 -8.67
CA GLU A 15 13.84 2.33 -9.67
C GLU A 15 14.13 1.12 -10.58
N GLY A 16 14.35 1.37 -11.87
CA GLY A 16 14.58 0.31 -12.86
C GLY A 16 13.30 -0.31 -13.42
N THR A 17 12.41 -0.85 -12.59
CA THR A 17 11.17 -1.52 -13.07
C THR A 17 10.00 -0.56 -13.29
N ARG A 18 10.02 0.60 -12.62
CA ARG A 18 8.90 1.57 -12.57
C ARG A 18 7.59 0.96 -12.04
N ARG A 19 7.64 -0.14 -11.30
CA ARG A 19 6.48 -0.69 -10.60
C ARG A 19 6.07 0.23 -9.47
N LEU A 20 4.77 0.37 -9.22
CA LEU A 20 4.26 1.13 -8.08
C LEU A 20 4.77 0.47 -6.80
N ASN A 21 5.53 1.20 -5.97
CA ASN A 21 6.06 0.68 -4.71
C ASN A 21 5.37 1.27 -3.48
N ARG A 22 4.73 2.43 -3.63
CA ARG A 22 4.08 3.15 -2.55
C ARG A 22 2.90 3.98 -3.06
N TRP A 23 1.82 4.04 -2.29
CA TRP A 23 0.72 4.98 -2.47
C TRP A 23 0.36 5.62 -1.14
N GLY A 24 0.36 6.94 -1.09
CA GLY A 24 0.01 7.72 0.10
C GLY A 24 -1.14 8.69 -0.16
N LEU A 25 -2.00 8.87 0.84
CA LEU A 25 -3.09 9.85 0.84
C LEU A 25 -3.00 10.74 2.10
N GLN A 26 -3.12 12.05 1.91
CA GLN A 26 -3.16 13.02 3.00
C GLN A 26 -4.31 14.00 2.79
N ARG A 27 -5.10 14.24 3.85
CA ARG A 27 -6.15 15.26 3.85
C ARG A 27 -5.67 16.56 4.50
N GLN A 28 -6.11 17.69 3.94
CA GLN A 28 -5.83 19.01 4.51
C GLN A 28 -6.38 19.14 5.93
N GLY A 29 -5.53 19.67 6.83
CA GLY A 29 -5.90 19.91 8.23
C GLY A 29 -5.84 18.67 9.12
N VAL A 30 -5.46 17.51 8.57
CA VAL A 30 -5.20 16.29 9.34
C VAL A 30 -3.69 16.06 9.39
N THR A 31 -3.16 15.89 10.60
CA THR A 31 -1.75 15.50 10.78
C THR A 31 -1.58 14.03 10.43
N GLY A 32 -0.60 13.72 9.59
CA GLY A 32 -0.27 12.35 9.18
C GLY A 32 -0.81 11.97 7.80
N THR A 33 -0.88 10.67 7.57
CA THR A 33 -1.39 10.02 6.35
C THR A 33 -2.64 9.23 6.68
N ASP A 34 -3.66 9.37 5.84
CA ASP A 34 -4.86 8.53 5.90
C ASP A 34 -4.60 7.15 5.28
N LEU A 35 -3.68 7.08 4.31
CA LEU A 35 -3.16 5.86 3.70
C LEU A 35 -1.65 5.98 3.50
N ASP A 36 -0.91 4.91 3.77
CA ASP A 36 0.50 4.75 3.40
C ASP A 36 0.78 3.29 3.03
N VAL A 37 0.34 2.92 1.82
CA VAL A 37 0.42 1.56 1.29
C VAL A 37 1.79 1.32 0.66
N ARG A 38 2.43 0.21 1.01
CA ARG A 38 3.67 -0.29 0.38
C ARG A 38 3.41 -1.64 -0.27
N TYR A 39 3.96 -1.84 -1.47
CA TYR A 39 3.80 -3.06 -2.24
C TYR A 39 5.11 -3.85 -2.29
N THR A 40 5.05 -5.14 -2.00
CA THR A 40 6.16 -6.07 -2.30
C THR A 40 5.82 -6.90 -3.52
N HIS A 41 6.82 -7.18 -4.33
CA HIS A 41 6.66 -7.97 -5.55
C HIS A 41 7.63 -9.16 -5.53
N ASP A 42 7.23 -10.26 -6.17
CA ASP A 42 8.20 -11.28 -6.57
C ASP A 42 9.00 -10.83 -7.82
N ALA A 43 9.99 -11.62 -8.22
CA ALA A 43 10.81 -11.33 -9.40
C ALA A 43 9.98 -11.25 -10.69
N ALA A 44 8.90 -12.02 -10.81
CA ALA A 44 7.99 -11.98 -11.95
C ALA A 44 7.09 -10.73 -11.96
N GLY A 45 6.97 -10.04 -10.82
CA GLY A 45 6.19 -8.82 -10.62
C GLY A 45 4.79 -9.04 -10.08
N ASN A 46 4.48 -10.21 -9.53
CA ASN A 46 3.24 -10.39 -8.80
C ASN A 46 3.35 -9.69 -7.44
N ILE A 47 2.30 -8.98 -7.02
CA ILE A 47 2.24 -8.39 -5.68
C ILE A 47 2.11 -9.53 -4.66
N THR A 48 3.05 -9.64 -3.73
CA THR A 48 3.06 -10.66 -2.67
C THR A 48 2.57 -10.12 -1.33
N ALA A 49 2.67 -8.81 -1.11
CA ALA A 49 2.13 -8.14 0.06
C ALA A 49 1.72 -6.70 -0.26
N MET A 50 0.69 -6.23 0.45
CA MET A 50 0.34 -4.83 0.59
C MET A 50 0.31 -4.52 2.08
N THR A 51 1.13 -3.57 2.52
CA THR A 51 1.13 -3.12 3.92
C THR A 51 0.70 -1.66 3.94
N ASP A 52 -0.45 -1.38 4.54
CA ASP A 52 -0.92 -0.01 4.80
C ASP A 52 -0.51 0.40 6.21
N SER A 53 0.30 1.44 6.34
CA SER A 53 0.80 1.96 7.63
C SER A 53 0.47 3.45 7.83
N PRO A 54 -0.82 3.81 7.87
CA PRO A 54 -1.27 5.19 8.02
C PRO A 54 -0.89 5.75 9.39
N THR A 55 -0.70 7.07 9.45
CA THR A 55 -0.21 7.79 10.65
C THR A 55 -1.21 8.80 11.21
N ALA A 56 -2.35 8.99 10.55
CA ALA A 56 -3.44 9.81 11.07
C ALA A 56 -4.02 9.21 12.36
N SER A 57 -4.63 10.06 13.19
CA SER A 57 -5.22 9.59 14.45
C SER A 57 -6.35 8.58 14.20
N GLY A 58 -6.34 7.47 14.93
CA GLY A 58 -7.36 6.43 14.86
C GLY A 58 -7.17 5.40 13.75
N THR A 59 -6.09 5.48 12.97
CA THR A 59 -5.77 4.49 11.95
C THR A 59 -4.89 3.36 12.51
N GLN A 60 -4.88 2.21 11.84
CA GLN A 60 -4.10 1.04 12.24
C GLN A 60 -3.32 0.50 11.05
N THR A 61 -2.17 -0.13 11.33
CA THR A 61 -1.43 -0.85 10.29
C THR A 61 -2.11 -2.17 9.97
N GLU A 62 -2.24 -2.49 8.69
CA GLU A 62 -2.71 -3.78 8.22
C GLU A 62 -1.77 -4.31 7.14
N THR A 63 -1.81 -5.63 6.91
CA THR A 63 -1.08 -6.25 5.81
C THR A 63 -1.97 -7.29 5.15
N GLN A 64 -2.05 -7.23 3.83
CA GLN A 64 -2.66 -8.25 2.98
C GLN A 64 -1.56 -9.01 2.24
N CYS A 65 -1.60 -10.34 2.31
CA CYS A 65 -0.64 -11.23 1.68
C CYS A 65 -1.28 -12.02 0.54
N PHE A 66 -0.47 -12.37 -0.46
CA PHE A 66 -0.91 -13.05 -1.67
C PHE A 66 0.09 -14.14 -2.05
N ARG A 67 -0.43 -15.33 -2.39
CA ARG A 67 0.35 -16.47 -2.90
C ARG A 67 -0.14 -16.85 -4.29
N TYR A 68 0.81 -17.21 -5.15
CA TYR A 68 0.54 -17.58 -6.54
C TYR A 68 1.14 -18.94 -6.85
N ASP A 69 0.55 -19.64 -7.81
CA ASP A 69 1.16 -20.81 -8.42
C ASP A 69 2.19 -20.45 -9.51
N GLY A 70 2.82 -21.47 -10.11
CA GLY A 70 3.81 -21.27 -11.17
C GLY A 70 3.28 -20.65 -12.47
N GLN A 71 1.96 -20.54 -12.63
CA GLN A 71 1.32 -19.86 -13.76
C GLN A 71 0.89 -18.42 -13.39
N ARG A 72 1.31 -17.92 -12.23
CA ARG A 72 0.96 -16.60 -11.70
C ARG A 72 -0.53 -16.43 -11.43
N ARG A 73 -1.25 -17.53 -11.15
CA ARG A 73 -2.64 -17.48 -10.70
C ARG A 73 -2.67 -17.33 -9.19
N LEU A 74 -3.49 -16.41 -8.69
CA LEU A 74 -3.68 -16.22 -7.26
C LEU A 74 -4.29 -17.50 -6.66
N THR A 75 -3.59 -18.12 -5.71
CA THR A 75 -4.05 -19.32 -5.01
C THR A 75 -4.51 -19.04 -3.59
N GLU A 76 -4.02 -17.96 -2.98
CA GLU A 76 -4.36 -17.60 -1.61
C GLU A 76 -4.25 -16.09 -1.40
N ALA A 77 -5.17 -15.54 -0.62
CA ALA A 77 -5.12 -14.17 -0.11
C ALA A 77 -5.53 -14.18 1.36
N TRP A 78 -4.73 -13.58 2.23
CA TRP A 78 -5.00 -13.57 3.67
C TRP A 78 -4.45 -12.33 4.37
N THR A 79 -4.96 -12.07 5.58
CA THR A 79 -4.50 -11.01 6.47
C THR A 79 -3.78 -11.65 7.66
N PRO A 80 -2.44 -11.64 7.73
CA PRO A 80 -1.72 -12.13 8.90
C PRO A 80 -1.80 -11.15 10.07
N THR A 81 -1.43 -11.63 11.26
CA THR A 81 -1.11 -10.79 12.42
C THR A 81 0.36 -10.31 12.43
N GLY A 82 1.12 -10.62 11.38
CA GLY A 82 2.56 -10.37 11.25
C GLY A 82 3.01 -10.34 9.78
N SER A 83 4.15 -10.95 9.46
CA SER A 83 4.68 -10.98 8.09
C SER A 83 4.01 -12.03 7.19
N CYS A 84 4.05 -11.81 5.87
CA CYS A 84 3.63 -12.81 4.88
C CYS A 84 4.62 -13.99 4.84
N THR A 85 4.27 -15.09 5.52
CA THR A 85 5.01 -16.36 5.51
C THR A 85 4.23 -17.44 4.79
#